data_AF-A0A9R0TIB7-F1
#
_entry.id   AF-A0A9R0TIB7-F1
#
_cell.length_a   1.000
_cell.length_b   1.000
_cell.length_c   1.000
_cell.angle_alpha   90.00
_cell.angle_beta   90.00
_cell.angle_gamma   90.00
#
_symmetry.space_group_name_H-M   'P 1'
#
loop_
_entity.id
_entity.type
_entity.pdbx_description
1 polymer ?
#
loop_
_entity_poly.entity_id
_entity_poly.type
_entity_poly.pdbx_seq_one_letter_code
_entity_poly.pdbx_strand_id
1 'polypeptide(L)' 'MSTGGAESAAAEAMASEAYLAGDAVREARELVAELCRHFYLQGWVTGTGGSITVKANDPTVPLAQQLIVMSPSGN' A
#
# COMPACT_ATOMS: atom_id res chain seq x y z
N MET A 1 7.30 -32.63 20.97
CA MET A 1 7.93 -31.35 20.62
C MET A 1 8.10 -31.31 19.10
N SER A 2 7.26 -30.57 18.38
CA SER A 2 7.62 -29.97 17.08
C SER A 2 6.48 -29.03 16.66
N THR A 3 6.54 -27.78 17.12
CA THR A 3 5.67 -26.66 16.70
C THR A 3 6.42 -25.68 15.79
N GLY A 4 7.65 -25.99 15.36
CA GLY A 4 8.56 -25.03 14.72
C GLY A 4 8.29 -24.68 13.25
N GLY A 5 7.34 -25.34 12.57
CA GLY A 5 7.08 -25.09 11.14
C GLY A 5 6.24 -23.83 10.87
N ALA A 6 5.30 -23.50 11.76
CA ALA A 6 4.40 -22.36 11.57
C ALA A 6 5.05 -21.01 11.88
N GLU A 7 5.94 -20.96 12.89
CA GLU A 7 6.70 -19.74 13.22
C GLU A 7 7.70 -19.36 12.12
N SER A 8 8.36 -20.35 11.48
CA SER A 8 9.31 -20.12 10.39
C SER A 8 8.65 -19.51 9.15
N ALA A 9 7.49 -20.03 8.73
CA ALA A 9 6.78 -19.54 7.56
C ALA A 9 6.18 -18.14 7.77
N ALA A 10 5.70 -17.83 8.98
CA ALA A 10 5.22 -16.49 9.33
C ALA A 10 6.36 -15.46 9.33
N ALA A 11 7.53 -15.83 9.84
CA ALA A 11 8.72 -14.97 9.80
C ALA A 11 9.23 -14.73 8.36
N GLU A 12 9.19 -15.74 7.49
CA GLU A 12 9.53 -15.59 6.07
C GLU A 12 8.51 -14.71 5.31
N ALA A 13 7.21 -14.85 5.59
CA ALA A 13 6.18 -13.99 5.02
C ALA A 13 6.33 -12.54 5.51
N MET A 14 6.56 -12.32 6.80
CA MET A 14 6.84 -10.98 7.36
C MET A 14 8.12 -10.37 6.79
N ALA A 15 9.18 -11.15 6.61
CA ALA A 15 10.42 -10.68 6.00
C ALA A 15 10.20 -10.35 4.51
N SER A 16 9.38 -11.13 3.81
CA SER A 16 8.98 -10.88 2.44
C SER A 16 8.11 -9.62 2.32
N GLU A 17 7.34 -9.24 3.34
CA GLU A 17 6.47 -8.06 3.32
C GLU A 17 7.04 -6.85 4.08
N ALA A 18 8.25 -6.93 4.63
CA ALA A 18 8.88 -5.85 5.39
C ALA A 18 8.96 -4.54 4.58
N TYR A 19 9.06 -4.63 3.25
CA TYR A 19 9.04 -3.48 2.35
C TYR A 19 7.73 -2.68 2.39
N LEU A 20 6.62 -3.28 2.84
CA LEU A 20 5.32 -2.62 2.99
C LEU A 20 5.20 -1.79 4.27
N ALA A 21 6.09 -2.02 5.25
CA ALA A 21 6.03 -1.39 6.56
C ALA A 21 6.73 -0.01 6.61
N GLY A 22 7.36 0.43 5.53
CA GLY A 22 8.07 1.72 5.48
C GLY A 22 7.12 2.93 5.59
N ASP A 23 7.59 3.99 6.25
CA ASP A 23 6.81 5.21 6.47
C ASP A 23 6.30 5.83 5.16
N ALA A 24 7.12 5.85 4.10
CA ALA A 24 6.72 6.36 2.80
C ALA A 24 5.52 5.60 2.20
N VAL A 25 5.43 4.29 2.44
CA VAL A 25 4.31 3.46 2.00
C VAL A 25 3.07 3.75 2.83
N ARG A 26 3.22 3.89 4.14
CA ARG A 26 2.13 4.26 5.05
C ARG A 26 1.53 5.62 4.68
N GLU A 27 2.37 6.63 4.51
CA GLU A 27 1.95 7.98 4.12
C GLU A 27 1.27 7.99 2.75
N ALA A 28 1.79 7.25 1.78
CA ALA A 28 1.16 7.11 0.47
C ALA A 28 -0.24 6.47 0.56
N ARG A 29 -0.44 5.48 1.45
CA ARG A 29 -1.76 4.86 1.69
C ARG A 29 -2.74 5.85 2.32
N GLU A 30 -2.31 6.58 3.34
CA GLU A 30 -3.11 7.62 3.99
C GLU A 30 -3.52 8.70 2.98
N LEU A 31 -2.57 9.17 2.15
CA LEU A 31 -2.82 10.15 1.11
C LEU A 31 -3.83 9.66 0.06
N VAL A 32 -3.68 8.43 -0.45
CA VAL A 32 -4.63 7.85 -1.41
C VAL A 32 -6.04 7.80 -0.81
N ALA A 33 -6.18 7.36 0.45
CA ALA A 33 -7.46 7.29 1.13
C ALA A 33 -8.12 8.67 1.28
N GLU A 34 -7.35 9.68 1.70
CA GLU A 34 -7.84 11.05 1.85
C GLU A 34 -8.23 11.66 0.51
N LEU A 35 -7.43 11.48 -0.54
CA LEU A 35 -7.77 11.98 -1.88
C LEU A 35 -9.03 11.32 -2.44
N CYS A 36 -9.17 10.00 -2.28
CA CYS A 36 -10.40 9.29 -2.64
C CYS A 36 -11.60 9.93 -1.93
N ARG A 37 -11.54 10.08 -0.60
CA ARG A 37 -12.61 10.70 0.19
C ARG A 37 -12.95 12.10 -0.30
N HIS A 38 -11.94 12.95 -0.53
CA HIS A 38 -12.14 14.31 -1.02
C HIS A 38 -12.81 14.35 -2.39
N PHE A 39 -12.39 13.51 -3.34
CA PHE A 39 -12.97 13.49 -4.68
C PHE A 39 -14.42 13.00 -4.69
N TYR A 40 -14.77 12.02 -3.86
CA TYR A 40 -16.16 11.61 -3.69
C TYR A 40 -17.00 12.71 -3.03
N LEU A 41 -16.50 13.35 -1.96
CA LEU A 41 -17.21 14.42 -1.26
C LEU A 41 -17.43 15.67 -2.11
N GLN A 42 -16.48 16.00 -2.99
CA GLN A 42 -16.58 17.12 -3.92
C GLN A 42 -17.43 16.80 -5.18
N GLY A 43 -17.89 15.55 -5.33
CA GLY A 43 -18.67 15.11 -6.49
C GLY A 43 -17.87 14.97 -7.78
N TRP A 44 -16.54 14.88 -7.69
CA TRP A 44 -15.66 14.72 -8.86
C TRP A 44 -15.72 13.28 -9.40
N VAL A 45 -16.08 12.33 -8.56
CA VAL A 45 -16.24 10.91 -8.90
C VAL A 45 -17.60 10.44 -8.41
N THR A 46 -18.38 9.80 -9.28
CA THR A 46 -19.79 9.42 -9.00
C THR A 46 -20.05 7.91 -9.12
N GLY A 47 -18.99 7.07 -9.13
CA GLY A 47 -19.05 5.62 -9.24
C GLY A 47 -17.67 4.98 -9.03
N THR A 48 -17.44 3.74 -9.45
CA THR A 48 -16.12 3.06 -9.35
C THR A 48 -15.13 3.46 -10.45
N GLY A 49 -15.47 4.48 -11.25
CA GLY A 49 -14.63 4.95 -12.36
C GLY A 49 -13.48 5.85 -11.88
N GLY A 50 -12.28 5.59 -12.39
CA GLY A 50 -11.07 6.34 -12.05
C GLY A 50 -10.24 5.69 -10.95
N SER A 51 -8.93 6.00 -10.91
CA SER A 51 -8.02 5.52 -9.87
C SER A 51 -7.05 6.62 -9.44
N ILE A 52 -6.60 6.52 -8.20
CA ILE A 52 -5.54 7.36 -7.65
C ILE A 52 -4.33 6.47 -7.46
N THR A 53 -3.20 6.89 -8.00
CA THR A 53 -1.95 6.15 -7.93
C THR A 53 -0.86 7.07 -7.40
N VAL A 54 -0.19 6.65 -6.32
CA VAL A 54 0.89 7.40 -5.68
C VAL A 54 2.13 6.52 -5.60
N LYS A 55 3.28 7.05 -5.99
CA LYS A 55 4.57 6.39 -5.80
C LYS A 55 5.09 6.70 -4.40
N ALA A 56 5.38 5.67 -3.60
CA ALA A 56 5.98 5.82 -2.29
C ALA A 56 7.46 6.19 -2.47
N ASN A 57 7.79 7.45 -2.17
CA ASN A 57 9.15 7.96 -2.34
C ASN A 57 9.99 7.64 -1.11
N ASP A 58 10.43 6.39 -1.00
CA ASP A 58 11.40 5.97 0.01
C ASP A 58 12.83 6.17 -0.52
N PRO A 59 13.65 7.06 0.08
CA PRO A 59 15.02 7.29 -0.38
C PRO A 59 15.95 6.09 -0.13
N THR A 60 15.55 5.14 0.71
CA THR A 60 16.31 3.90 0.96
C THR A 60 16.06 2.82 -0.09
N VAL A 61 15.01 2.99 -0.89
CA VAL A 61 14.62 2.05 -1.96
C VAL A 61 15.10 2.58 -3.32
N PRO A 62 15.86 1.78 -4.11
CA PRO A 62 16.25 2.18 -5.45
C PRO A 62 15.06 2.58 -6.32
N LEU A 63 15.23 3.60 -7.18
CA LEU A 63 14.14 4.16 -7.99
C LEU A 63 13.36 3.10 -8.80
N ALA A 64 14.05 2.10 -9.33
CA ALA A 64 13.46 1.01 -10.11
C ALA A 64 12.60 0.05 -9.28
N GLN A 65 12.74 0.07 -7.95
CA GLN A 65 12.06 -0.80 -7.00
C GLN A 65 11.06 -0.03 -6.12
N GLN A 66 10.89 1.28 -6.34
CA GLN A 66 9.92 2.07 -5.58
C GLN A 66 8.51 1.52 -5.76
N LEU A 67 7.77 1.54 -4.66
CA LEU A 67 6.45 0.96 -4.57
C LEU A 67 5.40 1.94 -5.06
N ILE A 68 4.32 1.40 -5.60
CA ILE A 68 3.17 2.16 -6.05
C ILE A 68 1.98 1.74 -5.18
N VAL A 69 1.36 2.72 -4.53
CA VAL A 69 0.10 2.55 -3.82
C VAL A 69 -1.02 3.04 -4.72
N MET A 70 -2.04 2.22 -4.90
CA MET A 70 -3.19 2.55 -5.74
C MET A 70 -4.50 2.38 -4.98
N SER A 71 -5.50 3.17 -5.34
CA SER A 71 -6.87 2.99 -4.86
C SER A 71 -7.38 1.60 -5.25
N PRO A 72 -8.03 0.87 -4.34
CA PRO A 72 -8.56 -0.46 -4.66
C PRO A 72 -9.68 -0.37 -5.71
N SER A 73 -9.78 -1.39 -6.56
CA SER A 73 -10.90 -1.54 -7.49
C SER A 73 -12.17 -1.90 -6.71
N GLY A 74 -13.28 -1.21 -6.99
CA GLY A 74 -14.59 -1.58 -6.46
C GLY A 74 -15.05 -2.91 -7.05
N ASN A 75 -15.36 -3.88 -6.20
CA ASN A 75 -15.97 -5.17 -6.54
C ASN A 75 -17.28 -5.30 -5.77
#